data_AF-A0A5D0NR18-F1
#
_entry.id   AF-A0A5D0NR18-F1
#
_cell.length_a   1.000
_cell.length_b   1.000
_cell.length_c   1.000
_cell.angle_alpha   90.00
_cell.angle_beta   90.00
_cell.angle_gamma   90.00
#
_symmetry.space_group_name_H-M   'P 1'
#
loop_
_entity.id
_entity.type
_entity.pdbx_description
1 polymer ?
#
loop_
_entity_poly.entity_id
_entity_poly.type
_entity_poly.pdbx_seq_one_letter_code
_entity_poly.pdbx_strand_id
1 'polypeptide(L)'
;MTPDADGAEGRLAARILDALLRENYAGLRDRLRDRTLELPGRSVRLLEARPAFLSELVVDPAQNLRLGDVFAAVRVLADPRDDTAAFERECREALATVRLHGDARPAVLRRLARMPDGLRRGPGAFYETLAAYGGHPVHPAGGSRAGLSMADLSRYAPEFAPAFPLRWAAVRGAELAGTLPGWWPDASDVGLASADALFPVHPLAVTQVRGHPRAALAPEPYLQVMPTLSMRTVVAAPLAHLKTPLPTSTLGRRNRRTIMPGTLPDGALVERVLRRVLAREPTLPVLLADEQTYGHAQDPLLAYLVRYFPAETARAHIVPIAALLTESPDNGYVIERWDVKSLFSDYLSALFSWNVTLFRYGIALEAHQQNVALVLDDDTPPRLLIKDNDGALINASRLRERLPPSPGTDPRDLIDQRMTTTDDEALARVFVTITLHLCAAAPALGLAERGLLPWRDGRGLIREHLDAALGPDQTFLRSRTLDAETLPGKAMVTAGTLVDKARTGAADINKHYGPPGPNYLLDETCR
;
A
#
# COMPACT_ATOMS: atom_id res chain seq x y z
N MET A 1 19.83 -4.31 -28.71
CA MET A 1 19.65 -3.39 -27.56
C MET A 1 18.55 -2.42 -27.93
N THR A 2 17.35 -2.60 -27.37
CA THR A 2 16.25 -1.65 -27.55
C THR A 2 16.58 -0.36 -26.78
N PRO A 3 16.43 0.84 -27.39
CA PRO A 3 16.73 2.13 -26.75
C PRO A 3 16.01 2.37 -25.41
N ASP A 4 14.93 1.64 -25.15
CA ASP A 4 14.10 1.77 -23.94
C ASP A 4 14.68 1.05 -22.70
N ALA A 5 15.54 0.04 -22.90
CA ALA A 5 16.08 -0.79 -21.81
C ALA A 5 17.13 -0.06 -20.94
N ASP A 6 17.83 0.91 -21.52
CA ASP A 6 18.82 1.76 -20.85
C ASP A 6 18.14 2.92 -20.11
N GLY A 7 17.02 3.44 -20.63
CA GLY A 7 16.25 4.49 -19.98
C GLY A 7 15.57 4.04 -18.68
N ALA A 8 15.06 2.79 -18.64
CA ALA A 8 14.42 2.24 -17.44
C ALA A 8 15.41 2.07 -16.27
N GLU A 9 16.63 1.62 -16.53
CA GLU A 9 17.66 1.49 -15.50
C GLU A 9 18.04 2.85 -14.92
N GLY A 10 18.27 3.86 -15.78
CA GLY A 10 18.67 5.18 -15.31
C GLY A 10 17.61 5.88 -14.46
N ARG A 11 16.34 5.80 -14.86
CA ARG A 11 15.22 6.30 -14.04
C ARG A 11 15.13 5.60 -12.70
N LEU A 12 15.31 4.28 -12.66
CA LEU A 12 15.28 3.52 -11.41
C LEU A 12 16.47 3.89 -10.51
N ALA A 13 17.68 4.01 -11.07
CA ALA A 13 18.88 4.40 -10.34
C ALA A 13 18.73 5.80 -9.71
N ALA A 14 18.20 6.77 -10.48
CA ALA A 14 17.91 8.11 -9.96
C ALA A 14 16.92 8.06 -8.78
N ARG A 15 15.79 7.35 -8.94
CA ARG A 15 14.79 7.21 -7.87
C ARG A 15 15.33 6.50 -6.62
N ILE A 16 16.24 5.53 -6.77
CA ILE A 16 16.89 4.86 -5.64
C ILE A 16 17.81 5.84 -4.91
N LEU A 17 18.64 6.58 -5.64
CA LEU A 17 19.55 7.56 -5.05
C LEU A 17 18.79 8.71 -4.39
N ASP A 18 17.68 9.16 -4.97
CA ASP A 18 16.73 10.09 -4.36
C ASP A 18 16.23 9.59 -3.01
N ALA A 19 15.83 8.31 -2.95
CA ALA A 19 15.35 7.72 -1.70
C ALA A 19 16.46 7.65 -0.64
N LEU A 20 17.68 7.26 -1.02
CA LEU A 20 18.83 7.22 -0.11
C LEU A 20 19.21 8.61 0.40
N LEU A 21 19.22 9.63 -0.47
CA LEU A 21 19.49 11.02 -0.09
C LEU A 21 18.39 11.59 0.82
N ARG A 22 17.12 11.35 0.45
CA ARG A 22 15.96 11.74 1.26
C ARG A 22 16.04 11.16 2.66
N GLU A 23 16.37 9.87 2.77
CA GLU A 23 16.49 9.14 4.04
C GLU A 23 17.82 9.40 4.77
N ASN A 24 18.68 10.26 4.21
CA ASN A 24 20.02 10.58 4.71
C ASN A 24 20.88 9.34 5.03
N TYR A 25 20.80 8.31 4.18
CA TYR A 25 21.58 7.10 4.34
C TYR A 25 23.08 7.44 4.40
N ALA A 26 23.79 6.90 5.39
CA ALA A 26 25.23 7.09 5.56
C ALA A 26 25.72 8.57 5.49
N GLY A 27 24.89 9.52 5.93
CA GLY A 27 25.24 10.95 5.91
C GLY A 27 25.34 11.53 4.49
N LEU A 28 24.61 10.98 3.51
CA LEU A 28 24.64 11.48 2.13
C LEU A 28 24.33 12.99 2.02
N ARG A 29 23.53 13.56 2.93
CA ARG A 29 23.26 15.01 2.93
C ARG A 29 24.51 15.84 3.24
N ASP A 30 25.45 15.32 4.02
CA ASP A 30 26.70 16.02 4.37
C ASP A 30 27.66 16.16 3.16
N ARG A 31 27.39 15.38 2.11
CA ARG A 31 28.14 15.33 0.85
C ARG A 31 27.53 16.19 -0.26
N LEU A 32 26.48 16.94 0.05
CA LEU A 32 25.86 17.88 -0.88
C LEU A 32 26.64 19.22 -0.89
N ARG A 33 27.04 19.69 -2.07
CA ARG A 33 27.69 20.99 -2.31
C ARG A 33 27.06 21.64 -3.52
N ASP A 34 26.42 22.80 -3.36
CA ASP A 34 25.87 23.60 -4.47
C ASP A 34 25.11 22.77 -5.52
N ARG A 35 24.16 21.95 -5.06
CA ARG A 35 23.33 21.01 -5.86
C ARG A 35 24.09 19.89 -6.56
N THR A 36 25.28 19.58 -6.09
CA THR A 36 26.07 18.42 -6.51
C THR A 36 26.24 17.48 -5.31
N LEU A 37 25.82 16.23 -5.47
CA LEU A 37 26.03 15.17 -4.49
C LEU A 37 27.34 14.46 -4.81
N GLU A 38 28.31 14.55 -3.91
CA GLU A 38 29.62 13.91 -4.06
C GLU A 38 29.59 12.46 -3.56
N LEU A 39 29.45 11.51 -4.49
CA LEU A 39 29.57 10.09 -4.20
C LEU A 39 31.02 9.62 -4.38
N PRO A 40 31.45 8.55 -3.69
CA PRO A 40 32.75 7.94 -3.95
C PRO A 40 32.92 7.60 -5.44
N GLY A 41 33.83 8.29 -6.11
CA GLY A 41 34.17 8.07 -7.52
C GLY A 41 33.21 8.69 -8.54
N ARG A 42 32.17 9.44 -8.13
CA ARG A 42 31.24 10.11 -9.05
C ARG A 42 30.53 11.30 -8.41
N SER A 43 30.52 12.44 -9.10
CA SER A 43 29.67 13.58 -8.74
C SER A 43 28.32 13.45 -9.44
N VAL A 44 27.23 13.70 -8.71
CA VAL A 44 25.85 13.57 -9.21
C VAL A 44 25.14 14.92 -9.14
N ARG A 45 24.65 15.41 -10.27
CA ARG A 45 23.88 16.67 -10.34
C ARG A 45 22.47 16.49 -9.77
N LEU A 46 22.04 17.45 -8.97
CA LEU A 46 20.68 17.56 -8.46
C LEU A 46 19.93 18.75 -9.08
N LEU A 47 18.63 18.55 -9.31
CA LEU A 47 17.68 19.54 -9.74
C LEU A 47 16.81 19.98 -8.56
N GLU A 48 16.30 21.21 -8.62
CA GLU A 48 15.21 21.65 -7.76
C GLU A 48 13.98 20.85 -8.11
N ALA A 49 13.35 20.26 -7.10
CA ALA A 49 12.08 19.60 -7.26
C ALA A 49 11.01 20.65 -7.60
N ARG A 50 10.36 20.48 -8.76
CA ARG A 50 9.26 21.35 -9.21
C ARG A 50 8.06 20.50 -9.61
N PRO A 51 7.07 20.33 -8.73
CA PRO A 51 6.99 20.88 -7.36
C PRO A 51 7.84 20.10 -6.34
N ALA A 52 8.18 20.75 -5.23
CA ALA A 52 8.76 20.07 -4.07
C ALA A 52 7.70 19.20 -3.39
N PHE A 53 8.08 17.97 -3.01
CA PHE A 53 7.20 17.02 -2.34
C PHE A 53 7.84 16.43 -1.08
N LEU A 54 8.71 15.42 -1.22
CA LEU A 54 9.42 14.82 -0.09
C LEU A 54 10.86 15.32 0.06
N SER A 55 11.34 16.07 -0.91
CA SER A 55 12.69 16.64 -0.96
C SER A 55 12.66 17.87 -1.85
N GLU A 56 13.49 18.86 -1.53
CA GLU A 56 13.66 20.08 -2.33
C GLU A 56 14.58 19.86 -3.53
N LEU A 57 15.45 18.86 -3.43
CA LEU A 57 16.39 18.46 -4.47
C LEU A 57 16.13 17.02 -4.88
N VAL A 58 16.22 16.75 -6.18
CA VAL A 58 16.10 15.43 -6.80
C VAL A 58 17.24 15.18 -7.76
N VAL A 59 17.64 13.93 -7.91
CA VAL A 59 18.70 13.48 -8.83
C VAL A 59 18.26 13.76 -10.26
N ASP A 60 19.13 14.42 -11.02
CA ASP A 60 18.88 14.66 -12.43
C ASP A 60 18.87 13.33 -13.21
N PRO A 61 17.75 12.91 -13.81
CA PRO A 61 17.70 11.64 -14.54
C PRO A 61 18.49 11.67 -15.86
N ALA A 62 18.85 12.86 -16.38
CA ALA A 62 19.52 13.01 -17.68
C ALA A 62 21.04 12.72 -17.64
N GLN A 63 21.59 12.35 -16.49
CA GLN A 63 23.04 12.16 -16.30
C GLN A 63 23.53 10.71 -16.46
N ASN A 64 22.74 9.84 -17.09
CA ASN A 64 23.08 8.43 -17.37
C ASN A 64 23.59 7.68 -16.13
N LEU A 65 22.94 7.87 -14.99
CA LEU A 65 23.22 7.12 -13.77
C LEU A 65 22.79 5.66 -13.97
N ARG A 66 23.58 4.68 -13.53
CA ARG A 66 23.27 3.25 -13.57
C ARG A 66 23.11 2.71 -12.15
N LEU A 67 22.50 1.53 -12.00
CA LEU A 67 22.44 0.88 -10.68
C LEU A 67 23.83 0.59 -10.13
N GLY A 68 24.79 0.25 -11.02
CA GLY A 68 26.19 0.03 -10.64
C GLY A 68 26.83 1.23 -9.94
N ASP A 69 26.51 2.45 -10.35
CA ASP A 69 27.04 3.67 -9.72
C ASP A 69 26.51 3.81 -8.28
N VAL A 70 25.22 3.58 -8.09
CA VAL A 70 24.58 3.62 -6.76
C VAL A 70 25.16 2.52 -5.86
N PHE A 71 25.36 1.31 -6.39
CA PHE A 71 25.93 0.20 -5.62
C PHE A 71 27.39 0.47 -5.23
N ALA A 72 28.19 1.03 -6.13
CA ALA A 72 29.57 1.41 -5.82
C ALA A 72 29.62 2.42 -4.67
N ALA A 73 28.77 3.45 -4.69
CA ALA A 73 28.66 4.41 -3.60
C ALA A 73 28.22 3.74 -2.28
N VAL A 74 27.15 2.94 -2.31
CA VAL A 74 26.62 2.26 -1.12
C VAL A 74 27.66 1.33 -0.49
N ARG A 75 28.40 0.54 -1.27
CA ARG A 75 29.45 -0.35 -0.74
C ARG A 75 30.56 0.38 0.00
N VAL A 76 30.94 1.58 -0.46
CA VAL A 76 31.98 2.39 0.18
C VAL A 76 31.46 3.08 1.43
N LEU A 77 30.19 3.49 1.44
CA LEU A 77 29.59 4.27 2.53
C LEU A 77 28.94 3.43 3.62
N ALA A 78 28.61 2.16 3.33
CA ALA A 78 27.87 1.30 4.24
C ALA A 78 28.61 1.01 5.53
N ASP A 79 27.85 0.90 6.63
CA ASP A 79 28.32 0.27 7.85
C ASP A 79 28.51 -1.23 7.59
N PRO A 80 29.53 -1.89 8.17
CA PRO A 80 29.74 -3.33 7.99
C PRO A 80 28.54 -4.22 8.34
N ARG A 81 27.57 -3.72 9.12
CA ARG A 81 26.34 -4.44 9.48
C ARG A 81 25.21 -4.29 8.45
N ASP A 82 25.33 -3.38 7.49
CA ASP A 82 24.29 -3.17 6.48
C ASP A 82 24.25 -4.33 5.47
N ASP A 83 23.04 -4.73 5.08
CA ASP A 83 22.85 -5.80 4.09
C ASP A 83 22.85 -5.21 2.67
N THR A 84 24.02 -4.71 2.26
CA THR A 84 24.23 -4.14 0.93
C THR A 84 23.92 -5.16 -0.17
N ALA A 85 24.26 -6.43 0.03
CA ALA A 85 23.99 -7.50 -0.92
C ALA A 85 22.48 -7.71 -1.14
N ALA A 86 21.67 -7.66 -0.09
CA ALA A 86 20.22 -7.69 -0.21
C ALA A 86 19.64 -6.50 -0.94
N PHE A 87 20.11 -5.29 -0.60
CA PHE A 87 19.68 -4.07 -1.25
C PHE A 87 19.95 -4.12 -2.76
N GLU A 88 21.14 -4.56 -3.17
CA GLU A 88 21.46 -4.68 -4.59
C GLU A 88 20.60 -5.73 -5.30
N ARG A 89 20.32 -6.87 -4.65
CA ARG A 89 19.40 -7.89 -5.20
C ARG A 89 18.02 -7.30 -5.41
N GLU A 90 17.47 -6.60 -4.42
CA GLU A 90 16.16 -5.95 -4.52
C GLU A 90 16.11 -4.95 -5.67
N CYS A 91 17.16 -4.14 -5.85
CA CYS A 91 17.23 -3.17 -6.95
C CYS A 91 17.29 -3.85 -8.32
N ARG A 92 18.04 -4.95 -8.46
CA ARG A 92 18.10 -5.74 -9.71
C ARG A 92 16.77 -6.43 -10.01
N GLU A 93 16.14 -7.01 -8.99
CA GLU A 93 14.80 -7.61 -9.10
C GLU A 93 13.77 -6.56 -9.52
N ALA A 94 13.78 -5.37 -8.93
CA ALA A 94 12.91 -4.28 -9.34
C ALA A 94 13.11 -3.87 -10.81
N LEU A 95 14.37 -3.79 -11.28
CA LEU A 95 14.66 -3.51 -12.69
C LEU A 95 14.12 -4.61 -13.62
N ALA A 96 14.30 -5.87 -13.24
CA ALA A 96 13.77 -7.00 -14.00
C ALA A 96 12.24 -6.96 -14.08
N THR A 97 11.57 -6.65 -12.97
CA THR A 97 10.11 -6.45 -12.91
C THR A 97 9.66 -5.32 -13.82
N VAL A 98 10.32 -4.15 -13.77
CA VAL A 98 9.99 -3.00 -14.63
C VAL A 98 10.06 -3.37 -16.11
N ARG A 99 11.11 -4.10 -16.52
CA ARG A 99 11.27 -4.57 -17.90
C ARG A 99 10.17 -5.54 -18.31
N LEU A 100 9.89 -6.54 -17.47
CA LEU A 100 8.83 -7.51 -17.73
C LEU A 100 7.44 -6.86 -17.83
N HIS A 101 7.17 -5.85 -17.01
CA HIS A 101 5.93 -5.08 -17.10
C HIS A 101 5.85 -4.33 -18.43
N GLY A 102 6.93 -3.68 -18.86
CA GLY A 102 7.00 -3.00 -20.16
C GLY A 102 6.66 -3.93 -21.32
N ASP A 103 7.18 -5.16 -21.30
CA ASP A 103 6.92 -6.16 -22.35
C ASP A 103 5.48 -6.69 -22.31
N ALA A 104 4.92 -6.92 -21.13
CA ALA A 104 3.60 -7.54 -20.97
C ALA A 104 2.43 -6.57 -21.11
N ARG A 105 2.62 -5.30 -20.70
CA ARG A 105 1.56 -4.30 -20.56
C ARG A 105 0.71 -4.11 -21.83
N PRO A 106 1.28 -3.97 -23.06
CA PRO A 106 0.45 -3.76 -24.25
C PRO A 106 -0.50 -4.93 -24.53
N ALA A 107 -0.07 -6.17 -24.27
CA ALA A 107 -0.91 -7.34 -24.46
C ALA A 107 -2.02 -7.42 -23.40
N VAL A 108 -1.69 -7.11 -22.15
CA VAL A 108 -2.66 -7.09 -21.03
C VAL A 108 -3.71 -6.01 -21.26
N LEU A 109 -3.31 -4.77 -21.58
CA LEU A 109 -4.23 -3.67 -21.85
C LEU A 109 -5.19 -3.99 -23.01
N ARG A 110 -4.70 -4.59 -24.10
CA ARG A 110 -5.58 -5.04 -25.21
C ARG A 110 -6.61 -6.07 -24.78
N ARG A 111 -6.26 -6.98 -23.85
CA ARG A 111 -7.20 -7.96 -23.32
C ARG A 111 -8.24 -7.29 -22.41
N LEU A 112 -7.80 -6.38 -21.55
CA LEU A 112 -8.70 -5.61 -20.67
C LEU A 112 -9.65 -4.70 -21.45
N ALA A 113 -9.19 -4.10 -22.56
CA ALA A 113 -10.03 -3.26 -23.44
C ALA A 113 -11.24 -4.02 -24.00
N ARG A 114 -11.10 -5.33 -24.25
CA ARG A 114 -12.18 -6.20 -24.75
C ARG A 114 -13.19 -6.59 -23.67
N MET A 115 -12.92 -6.28 -22.39
CA MET A 115 -13.84 -6.57 -21.31
C MET A 115 -15.04 -5.60 -21.36
N PRO A 116 -16.29 -6.10 -21.45
CA PRO A 116 -17.49 -5.28 -21.36
C PRO A 116 -17.51 -4.44 -20.09
N ASP A 117 -18.04 -3.21 -20.16
CA ASP A 117 -18.00 -2.28 -19.05
C ASP A 117 -18.66 -2.82 -17.76
N GLY A 118 -19.78 -3.53 -17.90
CA GLY A 118 -20.47 -4.16 -16.77
C GLY A 118 -19.61 -5.18 -16.01
N LEU A 119 -18.63 -5.80 -16.66
CA LEU A 119 -17.68 -6.74 -16.02
C LEU A 119 -16.48 -6.03 -15.37
N ARG A 120 -16.34 -4.72 -15.58
CA ARG A 120 -15.34 -3.86 -14.92
C ARG A 120 -15.86 -3.22 -13.63
N ARG A 121 -17.15 -3.40 -13.32
CA ARG A 121 -17.82 -2.98 -12.07
C ARG A 121 -17.66 -4.06 -11.00
N GLY A 122 -17.89 -3.68 -9.74
CA GLY A 122 -17.65 -4.54 -8.59
C GLY A 122 -16.19 -4.49 -8.09
N PRO A 123 -15.92 -5.07 -6.91
CA PRO A 123 -14.58 -5.24 -6.38
C PRO A 123 -13.82 -6.38 -7.12
N GLY A 124 -13.77 -6.30 -8.45
CA GLY A 124 -13.11 -7.29 -9.30
C GLY A 124 -11.60 -7.01 -9.49
N ALA A 125 -10.97 -7.84 -10.33
CA ALA A 125 -9.52 -7.74 -10.58
C ALA A 125 -9.14 -6.67 -11.63
N PHE A 126 -10.10 -6.03 -12.30
CA PHE A 126 -9.85 -5.11 -13.41
C PHE A 126 -8.97 -3.92 -12.98
N TYR A 127 -9.45 -3.09 -12.04
CA TYR A 127 -8.68 -1.94 -11.57
C TYR A 127 -7.48 -2.33 -10.71
N GLU A 128 -7.55 -3.48 -10.02
CA GLU A 128 -6.42 -4.05 -9.27
C GLU A 128 -5.25 -4.43 -10.20
N THR A 129 -5.54 -4.98 -11.38
CA THR A 129 -4.55 -5.26 -12.44
C THR A 129 -3.90 -3.97 -12.93
N LEU A 130 -4.70 -2.94 -13.20
CA LEU A 130 -4.19 -1.64 -13.65
C LEU A 130 -3.30 -0.98 -12.59
N ALA A 131 -3.74 -0.99 -11.33
CA ALA A 131 -3.00 -0.48 -10.18
C ALA A 131 -1.60 -1.10 -10.04
N ALA A 132 -1.44 -2.38 -10.42
CA ALA A 132 -0.18 -3.09 -10.32
C ALA A 132 0.91 -2.53 -11.27
N TYR A 133 0.53 -1.76 -12.30
CA TYR A 133 1.47 -1.02 -13.14
C TYR A 133 1.87 0.35 -12.58
N GLY A 134 1.19 0.88 -11.57
CA GLY A 134 1.45 2.23 -11.01
C GLY A 134 2.70 2.33 -10.14
N GLY A 135 3.12 1.21 -9.53
CA GLY A 135 4.23 1.18 -8.57
C GLY A 135 3.91 1.96 -7.27
N HIS A 136 4.83 1.91 -6.30
CA HIS A 136 4.67 2.68 -5.07
C HIS A 136 5.19 4.13 -5.27
N PRO A 137 4.44 5.17 -4.85
CA PRO A 137 4.86 6.56 -5.06
C PRO A 137 6.23 6.91 -4.45
N VAL A 138 6.46 6.44 -3.23
CA VAL A 138 7.69 6.75 -2.46
C VAL A 138 8.77 5.66 -2.49
N HIS A 139 8.40 4.37 -2.64
CA HIS A 139 9.36 3.26 -2.67
C HIS A 139 9.84 2.99 -4.11
N PRO A 140 11.13 3.22 -4.43
CA PRO A 140 11.63 3.09 -5.80
C PRO A 140 11.61 1.64 -6.31
N ALA A 141 11.86 0.67 -5.42
CA ALA A 141 11.86 -0.76 -5.74
C ALA A 141 10.54 -1.48 -5.38
N GLY A 142 9.41 -0.77 -5.36
CA GLY A 142 8.15 -1.32 -4.82
C GLY A 142 7.57 -2.52 -5.59
N GLY A 143 7.98 -2.74 -6.83
CA GLY A 143 7.61 -3.92 -7.62
C GLY A 143 8.47 -5.16 -7.37
N SER A 144 9.52 -5.07 -6.53
CA SER A 144 10.35 -6.23 -6.21
C SER A 144 9.58 -7.25 -5.36
N ARG A 145 9.75 -8.54 -5.69
CA ARG A 145 9.14 -9.69 -5.01
C ARG A 145 10.22 -10.73 -4.74
N ALA A 146 10.81 -10.65 -3.55
CA ALA A 146 11.96 -11.48 -3.18
C ALA A 146 11.61 -12.97 -3.27
N GLY A 147 12.45 -13.75 -3.95
CA GLY A 147 12.33 -15.21 -4.03
C GLY A 147 11.33 -15.74 -5.05
N LEU A 148 10.72 -14.88 -5.88
CA LEU A 148 9.86 -15.32 -6.99
C LEU A 148 10.58 -15.23 -8.32
N SER A 149 10.43 -16.25 -9.16
CA SER A 149 10.97 -16.25 -10.53
C SER A 149 10.08 -15.45 -11.48
N MET A 150 10.61 -15.09 -12.66
CA MET A 150 9.80 -14.44 -13.70
C MET A 150 8.62 -15.31 -14.16
N ALA A 151 8.80 -16.63 -14.17
CA ALA A 151 7.73 -17.58 -14.48
C ALA A 151 6.62 -17.57 -13.41
N ASP A 152 6.99 -17.41 -12.13
CA ASP A 152 6.01 -17.25 -11.05
C ASP A 152 5.24 -15.94 -11.19
N LEU A 153 5.94 -14.85 -11.51
CA LEU A 153 5.31 -13.55 -11.73
C LEU A 153 4.30 -13.62 -12.88
N SER A 154 4.68 -14.17 -14.03
CA SER A 154 3.77 -14.31 -15.18
C SER A 154 2.54 -15.17 -14.90
N ARG A 155 2.62 -16.11 -13.95
CA ARG A 155 1.51 -17.02 -13.60
C ARG A 155 0.59 -16.48 -12.50
N TYR A 156 1.12 -15.70 -11.57
CA TYR A 156 0.42 -15.38 -10.32
C TYR A 156 0.38 -13.89 -9.98
N ALA A 157 1.13 -13.03 -10.66
CA ALA A 157 1.17 -11.61 -10.34
C ALA A 157 0.03 -10.85 -11.05
N PRO A 158 -0.60 -9.85 -10.38
CA PRO A 158 -1.77 -9.13 -10.88
C PRO A 158 -1.52 -8.40 -12.20
N GLU A 159 -0.28 -8.00 -12.50
CA GLU A 159 0.08 -7.31 -13.74
C GLU A 159 -0.27 -8.13 -14.98
N PHE A 160 -0.24 -9.46 -14.87
CA PHE A 160 -0.52 -10.37 -16.00
C PHE A 160 -1.99 -10.75 -16.09
N ALA A 161 -2.85 -10.21 -15.21
CA ALA A 161 -4.25 -10.57 -15.03
C ALA A 161 -4.51 -12.09 -15.18
N PRO A 162 -3.80 -12.96 -14.43
CA PRO A 162 -4.00 -14.40 -14.54
C PRO A 162 -5.27 -14.83 -13.81
N ALA A 163 -5.78 -16.00 -14.19
CA ALA A 163 -6.71 -16.77 -13.37
C ALA A 163 -6.05 -18.13 -13.09
N PHE A 164 -6.11 -18.59 -11.85
CA PHE A 164 -5.51 -19.87 -11.46
C PHE A 164 -6.32 -20.55 -10.35
N PRO A 165 -6.32 -21.88 -10.29
CA PRO A 165 -7.05 -22.59 -9.26
C PRO A 165 -6.25 -22.60 -7.95
N LEU A 166 -6.94 -22.36 -6.83
CA LEU A 166 -6.31 -22.30 -5.51
C LEU A 166 -6.02 -23.71 -4.97
N ARG A 167 -4.99 -23.83 -4.13
CA ARG A 167 -4.70 -25.07 -3.40
C ARG A 167 -5.35 -25.02 -2.02
N TRP A 168 -5.49 -26.19 -1.40
CA TRP A 168 -6.13 -26.33 -0.10
C TRP A 168 -5.33 -27.28 0.77
N ALA A 169 -5.42 -27.12 2.08
CA ALA A 169 -4.83 -28.04 3.04
C ALA A 169 -5.79 -28.27 4.21
N ALA A 170 -5.88 -29.52 4.68
CA ALA A 170 -6.47 -29.82 5.97
C ALA A 170 -5.49 -29.39 7.06
N VAL A 171 -5.94 -28.56 8.00
CA VAL A 171 -5.11 -27.98 9.06
C VAL A 171 -5.61 -28.39 10.43
N ARG A 172 -4.70 -28.88 11.28
CA ARG A 172 -4.99 -29.25 12.67
C ARG A 172 -4.72 -28.09 13.62
N GLY A 173 -5.55 -27.98 14.67
CA GLY A 173 -5.42 -26.93 15.68
C GLY A 173 -5.72 -25.54 15.12
N ALA A 174 -6.70 -25.46 14.22
CA ALA A 174 -7.17 -24.20 13.66
C ALA A 174 -8.06 -23.47 14.66
N GLU A 175 -7.83 -22.16 14.79
CA GLU A 175 -8.74 -21.21 15.42
C GLU A 175 -9.47 -20.48 14.31
N LEU A 176 -10.80 -20.47 14.36
CA LEU A 176 -11.68 -19.94 13.32
C LEU A 176 -12.57 -18.84 13.89
N ALA A 177 -12.81 -17.80 13.10
CA ALA A 177 -13.73 -16.72 13.42
C ALA A 177 -14.63 -16.38 12.22
N GLY A 178 -15.84 -15.92 12.51
CA GLY A 178 -16.83 -15.55 11.50
C GLY A 178 -17.49 -16.73 10.80
N THR A 179 -18.18 -16.44 9.70
CA THR A 179 -18.96 -17.42 8.94
C THR A 179 -18.30 -17.66 7.59
N LEU A 180 -17.91 -18.91 7.35
CA LEU A 180 -17.36 -19.31 6.06
C LEU A 180 -18.39 -19.10 4.93
N PRO A 181 -17.94 -18.66 3.74
CA PRO A 181 -18.83 -18.44 2.62
C PRO A 181 -19.36 -19.77 2.07
N GLY A 182 -20.55 -19.76 1.46
CA GLY A 182 -21.15 -20.95 0.85
C GLY A 182 -20.38 -21.55 -0.33
N TRP A 183 -19.36 -20.85 -0.85
CA TRP A 183 -18.43 -21.36 -1.88
C TRP A 183 -17.18 -22.00 -1.28
N TRP A 184 -17.00 -21.98 0.04
CA TRP A 184 -15.90 -22.67 0.70
C TRP A 184 -16.03 -24.18 0.43
N PRO A 185 -14.96 -24.87 0.02
CA PRO A 185 -15.06 -26.27 -0.35
C PRO A 185 -15.35 -27.15 0.86
N ASP A 186 -16.06 -28.25 0.62
CA ASP A 186 -16.07 -29.41 1.49
C ASP A 186 -14.81 -30.26 1.27
N ALA A 187 -14.51 -31.19 2.20
CA ALA A 187 -13.36 -32.08 2.08
C ALA A 187 -13.36 -32.87 0.77
N SER A 188 -14.53 -33.32 0.31
CA SER A 188 -14.69 -34.07 -0.93
C SER A 188 -14.33 -33.25 -2.17
N ASP A 189 -14.61 -31.94 -2.18
CA ASP A 189 -14.34 -31.06 -3.32
C ASP A 189 -12.85 -30.92 -3.61
N VAL A 190 -12.02 -31.12 -2.58
CA VAL A 190 -10.55 -31.04 -2.67
C VAL A 190 -9.88 -32.42 -2.62
N GLY A 191 -10.67 -33.51 -2.71
CA GLY A 191 -10.17 -34.89 -2.75
C GLY A 191 -9.73 -35.46 -1.40
N LEU A 192 -10.28 -34.94 -0.30
CA LEU A 192 -10.05 -35.46 1.05
C LEU A 192 -11.29 -36.22 1.57
N ALA A 193 -11.07 -37.26 2.37
CA ALA A 193 -12.18 -38.00 3.00
C ALA A 193 -12.86 -37.17 4.11
N SER A 194 -12.06 -36.42 4.87
CA SER A 194 -12.53 -35.50 5.91
C SER A 194 -11.44 -34.47 6.22
N ALA A 195 -11.83 -33.33 6.76
CA ALA A 195 -10.92 -32.30 7.27
C ALA A 195 -11.61 -31.50 8.39
N ASP A 196 -10.91 -31.26 9.50
CA ASP A 196 -11.43 -30.44 10.60
C ASP A 196 -11.54 -28.96 10.19
N ALA A 197 -10.54 -28.47 9.46
CA ALA A 197 -10.52 -27.15 8.86
C ALA A 197 -9.75 -27.18 7.55
N LEU A 198 -10.30 -26.54 6.51
CA LEU A 198 -9.65 -26.38 5.21
C LEU A 198 -9.10 -24.96 5.09
N PHE A 199 -7.80 -24.84 4.87
CA PHE A 199 -7.14 -23.57 4.67
C PHE A 199 -6.77 -23.39 3.20
N PRO A 200 -7.04 -22.22 2.60
CA PRO A 200 -6.56 -21.91 1.26
C PRO A 200 -5.04 -21.74 1.26
N VAL A 201 -4.41 -22.27 0.23
CA VAL A 201 -2.97 -22.26 0.02
C VAL A 201 -2.70 -21.64 -1.34
N HIS A 202 -1.99 -20.53 -1.36
CA HIS A 202 -1.51 -19.97 -2.63
C HIS A 202 -0.60 -20.99 -3.32
N PRO A 203 -0.67 -21.20 -4.66
CA PRO A 203 0.17 -22.20 -5.34
C PRO A 203 1.67 -22.07 -5.04
N LEU A 204 2.17 -20.84 -4.90
CA LEU A 204 3.56 -20.54 -4.52
C LEU A 204 3.94 -20.92 -3.07
N ALA A 205 2.97 -21.23 -2.20
CA ALA A 205 3.18 -21.66 -0.82
C ALA A 205 3.12 -23.19 -0.64
N VAL A 206 2.81 -23.95 -1.70
CA VAL A 206 2.58 -25.40 -1.64
C VAL A 206 3.76 -26.17 -1.04
N THR A 207 4.99 -25.83 -1.45
CA THR A 207 6.19 -26.53 -0.97
C THR A 207 6.35 -26.38 0.54
N GLN A 208 6.16 -25.17 1.06
CA GLN A 208 6.28 -24.87 2.49
C GLN A 208 5.14 -25.51 3.28
N VAL A 209 3.90 -25.45 2.79
CA VAL A 209 2.74 -26.05 3.47
C VAL A 209 2.81 -27.58 3.49
N ARG A 210 3.27 -28.23 2.41
CA ARG A 210 3.42 -29.69 2.34
C ARG A 210 4.40 -30.23 3.39
N GLY A 211 5.45 -29.46 3.71
CA GLY A 211 6.41 -29.82 4.76
C GLY A 211 5.96 -29.51 6.18
N HIS A 212 4.80 -28.88 6.37
CA HIS A 212 4.38 -28.40 7.69
C HIS A 212 3.65 -29.50 8.49
N PRO A 213 4.05 -29.80 9.74
CA PRO A 213 3.55 -30.96 10.50
C PRO A 213 2.05 -30.90 10.83
N ARG A 214 1.46 -29.70 10.86
CA ARG A 214 0.03 -29.48 11.14
C ARG A 214 -0.85 -29.36 9.90
N ALA A 215 -0.28 -29.49 8.70
CA ALA A 215 -1.02 -29.36 7.45
C ALA A 215 -0.89 -30.60 6.58
N ALA A 216 -1.99 -31.02 5.95
CA ALA A 216 -2.00 -32.03 4.91
C ALA A 216 -2.54 -31.39 3.63
N LEU A 217 -1.68 -31.22 2.63
CA LEU A 217 -2.07 -30.64 1.34
C LEU A 217 -3.11 -31.53 0.67
N ALA A 218 -4.22 -30.93 0.25
CA ALA A 218 -5.27 -31.62 -0.47
C ALA A 218 -4.81 -31.99 -1.91
N PRO A 219 -5.21 -33.17 -2.43
CA PRO A 219 -4.83 -33.61 -3.77
C PRO A 219 -5.30 -32.63 -4.86
N GLU A 220 -6.58 -32.24 -4.81
CA GLU A 220 -7.22 -31.47 -5.87
C GLU A 220 -7.18 -29.96 -5.58
N PRO A 221 -6.91 -29.13 -6.60
CA PRO A 221 -7.13 -27.70 -6.49
C PRO A 221 -8.63 -27.38 -6.59
N TYR A 222 -9.07 -26.31 -5.94
CA TYR A 222 -10.47 -25.88 -5.97
C TYR A 222 -10.55 -24.36 -5.97
N LEU A 223 -11.59 -23.82 -6.61
CA LEU A 223 -11.87 -22.40 -6.82
C LEU A 223 -10.87 -21.71 -7.77
N GLN A 224 -11.37 -21.22 -8.91
CA GLN A 224 -10.62 -20.33 -9.80
C GLN A 224 -10.62 -18.91 -9.24
N VAL A 225 -9.44 -18.31 -9.10
CA VAL A 225 -9.27 -17.01 -8.48
C VAL A 225 -8.39 -16.09 -9.33
N MET A 226 -8.51 -14.78 -9.12
CA MET A 226 -7.67 -13.76 -9.78
C MET A 226 -6.95 -12.92 -8.72
N PRO A 227 -5.64 -12.67 -8.83
CA PRO A 227 -4.90 -11.91 -7.84
C PRO A 227 -5.26 -10.41 -7.89
N THR A 228 -5.28 -9.78 -6.72
CA THR A 228 -5.38 -8.32 -6.58
C THR A 228 -3.99 -7.69 -6.45
N LEU A 229 -3.88 -6.37 -6.31
CA LEU A 229 -2.60 -5.65 -6.23
C LEU A 229 -1.62 -6.22 -5.18
N SER A 230 -2.11 -6.85 -4.11
CA SER A 230 -1.26 -7.42 -3.05
C SER A 230 -0.62 -8.75 -3.46
N MET A 231 -1.06 -9.32 -4.59
CA MET A 231 -0.80 -10.68 -5.08
C MET A 231 -1.36 -11.80 -4.19
N ARG A 232 -1.27 -11.63 -2.87
CA ARG A 232 -1.68 -12.61 -1.86
C ARG A 232 -3.18 -12.60 -1.55
N THR A 233 -3.85 -11.50 -1.88
CA THR A 233 -5.32 -11.42 -1.88
C THR A 233 -5.82 -11.71 -3.28
N VAL A 234 -6.85 -12.55 -3.37
CA VAL A 234 -7.44 -12.97 -4.62
C VAL A 234 -8.94 -12.69 -4.62
N VAL A 235 -9.51 -12.37 -5.78
CA VAL A 235 -10.95 -12.32 -6.01
C VAL A 235 -11.48 -13.75 -6.00
N ALA A 236 -12.29 -14.08 -5.01
CA ALA A 236 -12.85 -15.42 -4.80
C ALA A 236 -14.33 -15.51 -5.23
N ALA A 237 -15.06 -14.41 -5.10
CA ALA A 237 -16.44 -14.26 -5.56
C ALA A 237 -16.71 -12.78 -5.92
N PRO A 238 -17.84 -12.44 -6.56
CA PRO A 238 -18.12 -11.06 -6.99
C PRO A 238 -18.01 -9.99 -5.89
N LEU A 239 -18.36 -10.35 -4.65
CA LEU A 239 -18.30 -9.47 -3.47
C LEU A 239 -17.42 -10.05 -2.36
N ALA A 240 -16.53 -10.99 -2.68
CA ALA A 240 -15.64 -11.59 -1.68
C ALA A 240 -14.22 -11.75 -2.19
N HIS A 241 -13.26 -11.31 -1.38
CA HIS A 241 -11.84 -11.58 -1.57
C HIS A 241 -11.34 -12.56 -0.52
N LEU A 242 -10.25 -13.26 -0.86
CA LEU A 242 -9.56 -14.18 0.03
C LEU A 242 -8.08 -13.79 0.12
N LYS A 243 -7.63 -13.41 1.31
CA LYS A 243 -6.23 -13.09 1.61
C LYS A 243 -5.56 -14.35 2.15
N THR A 244 -4.50 -14.77 1.47
CA THR A 244 -3.72 -15.97 1.77
C THR A 244 -2.26 -15.61 2.07
N PRO A 245 -1.52 -16.44 2.82
CA PRO A 245 -0.09 -16.28 3.00
C PRO A 245 0.67 -16.50 1.69
N LEU A 246 1.64 -15.63 1.42
CA LEU A 246 2.55 -15.76 0.28
C LEU A 246 4.00 -15.73 0.77
N PRO A 247 4.85 -16.73 0.43
CA PRO A 247 6.22 -16.83 0.94
C PRO A 247 7.19 -15.94 0.15
N THR A 248 6.88 -14.65 0.09
CA THR A 248 7.70 -13.60 -0.53
C THR A 248 7.77 -12.37 0.38
N SER A 249 8.61 -11.41 0.03
CA SER A 249 8.66 -10.08 0.64
C SER A 249 8.55 -9.02 -0.45
N THR A 250 7.87 -7.91 -0.15
CA THR A 250 7.78 -6.74 -1.05
C THR A 250 7.91 -5.46 -0.25
N LEU A 251 8.33 -4.34 -0.86
CA LEU A 251 8.66 -3.10 -0.12
C LEU A 251 9.72 -3.36 0.96
N GLY A 252 10.79 -4.04 0.54
CA GLY A 252 11.88 -4.48 1.38
C GLY A 252 11.77 -5.91 1.93
N ARG A 253 12.92 -6.53 2.20
CA ARG A 253 13.02 -7.95 2.61
C ARG A 253 12.36 -8.25 3.94
N ARG A 254 12.29 -7.27 4.85
CA ARG A 254 11.71 -7.42 6.19
C ARG A 254 10.17 -7.43 6.17
N ASN A 255 9.56 -6.98 5.07
CA ASN A 255 8.11 -6.92 4.93
C ASN A 255 7.57 -8.17 4.22
N ARG A 256 7.41 -9.24 5.01
CA ARG A 256 6.95 -10.56 4.54
C ARG A 256 5.46 -10.55 4.21
N ARG A 257 5.08 -11.33 3.19
CA ARG A 257 3.70 -11.46 2.71
C ARG A 257 2.96 -12.67 3.28
N THR A 258 3.50 -13.28 4.32
CA THR A 258 2.78 -14.17 5.25
C THR A 258 1.77 -13.39 6.09
N ILE A 259 0.90 -14.08 6.82
CA ILE A 259 -0.10 -13.45 7.71
C ILE A 259 0.26 -13.80 9.15
N MET A 260 0.64 -12.82 9.96
CA MET A 260 0.89 -13.10 11.37
C MET A 260 -0.45 -13.41 12.07
N PRO A 261 -0.61 -14.54 12.77
CA PRO A 261 -1.91 -14.93 13.35
C PRO A 261 -2.59 -13.84 14.16
N GLY A 262 -1.83 -13.14 15.03
CA GLY A 262 -2.36 -12.07 15.88
C GLY A 262 -2.91 -10.85 15.14
N THR A 263 -2.49 -10.60 13.89
CA THR A 263 -3.00 -9.44 13.13
C THR A 263 -4.44 -9.62 12.65
N LEU A 264 -4.95 -10.84 12.61
CA LEU A 264 -6.32 -11.15 12.20
C LEU A 264 -7.38 -10.69 13.21
N PRO A 265 -7.34 -11.12 14.49
CA PRO A 265 -8.24 -10.60 15.52
C PRO A 265 -8.07 -9.09 15.74
N ASP A 266 -6.85 -8.57 15.65
CA ASP A 266 -6.57 -7.12 15.78
C ASP A 266 -7.23 -6.32 14.66
N GLY A 267 -7.05 -6.72 13.40
CA GLY A 267 -7.71 -6.09 12.26
C GLY A 267 -9.24 -6.13 12.38
N ALA A 268 -9.79 -7.27 12.80
CA ALA A 268 -11.23 -7.41 13.04
C ALA A 268 -11.74 -6.51 14.16
N LEU A 269 -10.97 -6.32 15.24
CA LEU A 269 -11.29 -5.40 16.33
C LEU A 269 -11.30 -3.95 15.84
N VAL A 270 -10.26 -3.54 15.10
CA VAL A 270 -10.18 -2.18 14.53
C VAL A 270 -11.37 -1.92 13.62
N GLU A 271 -11.72 -2.84 12.74
CA GLU A 271 -12.90 -2.69 11.88
C GLU A 271 -14.19 -2.46 12.69
N ARG A 272 -14.41 -3.20 13.79
CA ARG A 272 -15.58 -2.98 14.66
C ARG A 272 -15.54 -1.60 15.33
N VAL A 273 -14.36 -1.10 15.72
CA VAL A 273 -14.20 0.28 16.20
C VAL A 273 -14.59 1.28 15.11
N LEU A 274 -14.12 1.09 13.87
CA LEU A 274 -14.45 1.97 12.74
C LEU A 274 -15.97 1.95 12.44
N ARG A 275 -16.63 0.79 12.52
CA ARG A 275 -18.10 0.69 12.40
C ARG A 275 -18.81 1.49 13.48
N ARG A 276 -18.29 1.51 14.72
CA ARG A 276 -18.86 2.33 15.81
C ARG A 276 -18.65 3.83 15.57
N VAL A 277 -17.52 4.23 14.97
CA VAL A 277 -17.33 5.63 14.53
C VAL A 277 -18.38 6.00 13.48
N LEU A 278 -18.55 5.19 12.43
CA LEU A 278 -19.57 5.46 11.40
C LEU A 278 -21.01 5.46 11.93
N ALA A 279 -21.32 4.65 12.93
CA ALA A 279 -22.62 4.70 13.60
C ALA A 279 -22.88 6.03 14.32
N ARG A 280 -21.83 6.73 14.76
CA ARG A 280 -21.94 8.08 15.35
C ARG A 280 -21.85 9.19 14.32
N GLU A 281 -21.19 8.93 13.19
CA GLU A 281 -20.91 9.88 12.12
C GLU A 281 -21.51 9.37 10.78
N PRO A 282 -22.84 9.16 10.70
CA PRO A 282 -23.48 8.45 9.58
C PRO A 282 -23.44 9.19 8.25
N THR A 283 -23.06 10.47 8.25
CA THR A 283 -22.96 11.31 7.04
C THR A 283 -21.62 11.17 6.33
N LEU A 284 -20.63 10.49 6.94
CA LEU A 284 -19.32 10.31 6.32
C LEU A 284 -19.44 9.40 5.08
N PRO A 285 -18.86 9.79 3.93
CA PRO A 285 -19.00 9.07 2.66
C PRO A 285 -18.05 7.85 2.62
N VAL A 286 -18.22 6.90 3.53
CA VAL A 286 -17.31 5.76 3.73
C VAL A 286 -18.07 4.44 3.82
N LEU A 287 -17.57 3.45 3.11
CA LEU A 287 -17.92 2.05 3.21
C LEU A 287 -16.73 1.27 3.79
N LEU A 288 -17.02 0.30 4.65
CA LEU A 288 -16.03 -0.60 5.23
C LEU A 288 -16.23 -2.01 4.66
N ALA A 289 -15.14 -2.62 4.19
CA ALA A 289 -15.14 -4.05 3.95
C ALA A 289 -15.28 -4.81 5.28
N ASP A 290 -15.99 -5.93 5.27
CA ASP A 290 -16.07 -6.87 6.39
C ASP A 290 -14.87 -7.81 6.33
N GLU A 291 -14.10 -7.85 7.41
CA GLU A 291 -12.90 -8.66 7.62
C GLU A 291 -13.04 -9.52 8.88
N GLN A 292 -14.27 -9.84 9.29
CA GLN A 292 -14.57 -10.57 10.53
C GLN A 292 -14.41 -12.08 10.40
N THR A 293 -14.21 -12.59 9.17
CA THR A 293 -14.10 -14.02 8.88
C THR A 293 -12.67 -14.41 8.56
N TYR A 294 -12.02 -15.15 9.45
CA TYR A 294 -10.62 -15.56 9.30
C TYR A 294 -10.35 -16.89 10.00
N GLY A 295 -9.20 -17.48 9.72
CA GLY A 295 -8.71 -18.65 10.45
C GLY A 295 -7.20 -18.68 10.49
N HIS A 296 -6.63 -19.26 11.55
CA HIS A 296 -5.19 -19.46 11.67
C HIS A 296 -4.84 -20.68 12.54
N ALA A 297 -3.64 -21.22 12.38
CA ALA A 297 -3.12 -22.30 13.23
C ALA A 297 -1.81 -21.90 13.93
N GLN A 298 -1.72 -20.67 14.43
CA GLN A 298 -0.53 -20.12 15.11
C GLN A 298 0.76 -20.26 14.28
N ASP A 299 0.64 -20.19 12.95
CA ASP A 299 1.76 -20.20 12.01
C ASP A 299 1.49 -19.20 10.87
N PRO A 300 2.47 -18.37 10.47
CA PRO A 300 2.24 -17.35 9.45
C PRO A 300 1.91 -17.84 8.04
N LEU A 301 2.14 -19.12 7.75
CA LEU A 301 1.79 -19.79 6.49
C LEU A 301 0.45 -20.54 6.57
N LEU A 302 -0.08 -20.75 7.78
CA LEU A 302 -1.37 -21.39 8.02
C LEU A 302 -2.34 -20.36 8.59
N ALA A 303 -2.84 -19.51 7.71
CA ALA A 303 -3.83 -18.50 8.02
C ALA A 303 -4.62 -18.10 6.77
N TYR A 304 -5.79 -17.49 6.94
CA TYR A 304 -6.53 -16.84 5.86
C TYR A 304 -7.41 -15.72 6.42
N LEU A 305 -7.81 -14.79 5.55
CA LEU A 305 -8.86 -13.81 5.81
C LEU A 305 -9.83 -13.78 4.62
N VAL A 306 -11.12 -13.98 4.89
CA VAL A 306 -12.20 -13.72 3.94
C VAL A 306 -12.65 -12.28 4.14
N ARG A 307 -12.71 -11.53 3.05
CA ARG A 307 -13.16 -10.14 3.03
C ARG A 307 -14.44 -10.03 2.23
N TYR A 308 -15.51 -9.50 2.82
CA TYR A 308 -16.77 -9.21 2.12
C TYR A 308 -16.93 -7.72 1.86
N PHE A 309 -17.51 -7.39 0.70
CA PHE A 309 -17.80 -6.01 0.32
C PHE A 309 -19.30 -5.71 0.42
N PRO A 310 -19.70 -4.47 0.79
CA PRO A 310 -21.10 -4.08 0.80
C PRO A 310 -21.79 -4.30 -0.54
N ALA A 311 -23.06 -4.70 -0.53
CA ALA A 311 -23.80 -5.07 -1.75
C ALA A 311 -23.84 -3.96 -2.81
N GLU A 312 -23.88 -2.70 -2.38
CA GLU A 312 -23.84 -1.51 -3.22
C GLU A 312 -22.60 -1.46 -4.13
N THR A 313 -21.49 -2.06 -3.69
CA THR A 313 -20.25 -2.07 -4.47
C THR A 313 -20.35 -2.91 -5.75
N ALA A 314 -21.32 -3.84 -5.84
CA ALA A 314 -21.48 -4.74 -6.98
C ALA A 314 -21.71 -4.02 -8.31
N ARG A 315 -22.34 -2.84 -8.26
CA ARG A 315 -22.75 -2.07 -9.46
C ARG A 315 -21.89 -0.83 -9.70
N ALA A 316 -20.99 -0.49 -8.77
CA ALA A 316 -20.09 0.65 -8.87
C ALA A 316 -18.75 0.24 -9.49
N HIS A 317 -18.02 1.21 -10.02
CA HIS A 317 -16.58 1.05 -10.24
C HIS A 317 -15.86 1.17 -8.91
N ILE A 318 -15.14 0.12 -8.53
CA ILE A 318 -14.30 0.10 -7.34
C ILE A 318 -12.87 0.34 -7.77
N VAL A 319 -12.42 1.60 -7.68
CA VAL A 319 -11.14 2.06 -8.20
C VAL A 319 -10.17 2.28 -7.03
N PRO A 320 -9.19 1.38 -6.79
CA PRO A 320 -8.13 1.65 -5.83
C PRO A 320 -7.45 2.98 -6.15
N ILE A 321 -7.06 3.76 -5.15
CA ILE A 321 -6.36 5.04 -5.39
C ILE A 321 -5.09 4.81 -6.21
N ALA A 322 -4.42 3.67 -6.00
CA ALA A 322 -3.25 3.25 -6.77
C ALA A 322 -3.52 3.03 -8.28
N ALA A 323 -4.79 2.86 -8.69
CA ALA A 323 -5.17 2.69 -10.08
C ALA A 323 -5.44 4.02 -10.81
N LEU A 324 -5.80 5.10 -10.10
CA LEU A 324 -6.35 6.32 -10.69
C LEU A 324 -5.48 6.91 -11.81
N LEU A 325 -4.17 6.89 -11.64
CA LEU A 325 -3.19 7.49 -12.56
C LEU A 325 -2.49 6.48 -13.47
N THR A 326 -3.01 5.26 -13.52
CA THR A 326 -2.51 4.20 -14.40
C THR A 326 -3.17 4.32 -15.77
N GLU A 327 -2.46 3.87 -16.80
CA GLU A 327 -2.99 3.87 -18.17
C GLU A 327 -4.29 3.07 -18.25
N SER A 328 -5.29 3.68 -18.89
CA SER A 328 -6.57 3.05 -19.17
C SER A 328 -6.47 2.20 -20.44
N PRO A 329 -7.12 1.03 -20.49
CA PRO A 329 -7.24 0.26 -21.73
C PRO A 329 -8.05 0.98 -22.81
N ASP A 330 -8.84 2.01 -22.47
CA ASP A 330 -9.65 2.79 -23.40
C ASP A 330 -8.97 4.09 -23.87
N ASN A 331 -7.63 4.20 -23.73
CA ASN A 331 -6.79 5.39 -23.92
C ASN A 331 -6.79 6.36 -22.73
N GLY A 332 -5.69 7.09 -22.55
CA GLY A 332 -5.49 8.01 -21.41
C GLY A 332 -5.21 7.28 -20.07
N TYR A 333 -5.65 7.87 -18.97
CA TYR A 333 -5.53 7.37 -17.60
C TYR A 333 -6.89 7.03 -17.00
N VAL A 334 -6.93 6.11 -16.02
CA VAL A 334 -8.19 5.64 -15.40
C VAL A 334 -9.07 6.80 -14.91
N ILE A 335 -8.48 7.82 -14.29
CA ILE A 335 -9.23 8.98 -13.76
C ILE A 335 -9.95 9.80 -14.85
N GLU A 336 -9.46 9.79 -16.09
CA GLU A 336 -10.06 10.54 -17.22
C GLU A 336 -11.38 9.95 -17.71
N ARG A 337 -11.80 8.80 -17.17
CA ARG A 337 -13.17 8.30 -17.33
C ARG A 337 -14.21 9.23 -16.71
N TRP A 338 -13.80 10.05 -15.74
CA TRP A 338 -14.63 11.05 -15.07
C TRP A 338 -14.04 12.45 -15.24
N ASP A 339 -14.76 13.49 -14.80
CA ASP A 339 -14.20 14.84 -14.71
C ASP A 339 -13.06 14.84 -13.68
N VAL A 340 -11.83 15.01 -14.15
CA VAL A 340 -10.61 14.87 -13.34
C VAL A 340 -10.62 15.78 -12.12
N LYS A 341 -11.01 17.06 -12.31
CA LYS A 341 -10.96 18.06 -11.24
C LYS A 341 -12.05 17.82 -10.20
N SER A 342 -13.28 17.58 -10.64
CA SER A 342 -14.41 17.30 -9.75
C SER A 342 -14.18 16.01 -8.97
N LEU A 343 -13.81 14.92 -9.66
CA LEU A 343 -13.57 13.64 -9.00
C LEU A 343 -12.44 13.73 -7.97
N PHE A 344 -11.34 14.43 -8.31
CA PHE A 344 -10.24 14.61 -7.36
C PHE A 344 -10.63 15.46 -6.16
N SER A 345 -11.44 16.51 -6.37
CA SER A 345 -12.01 17.33 -5.30
C SER A 345 -12.90 16.51 -4.36
N ASP A 346 -13.84 15.73 -4.89
CA ASP A 346 -14.76 14.90 -4.11
C ASP A 346 -14.01 13.82 -3.32
N TYR A 347 -12.99 13.21 -3.96
CA TYR A 347 -12.08 12.28 -3.30
C TYR A 347 -11.38 12.92 -2.10
N LEU A 348 -10.79 14.11 -2.26
CA LEU A 348 -10.09 14.79 -1.17
C LEU A 348 -11.05 15.18 -0.03
N SER A 349 -12.27 15.61 -0.36
CA SER A 349 -13.31 15.89 0.63
C SER A 349 -13.64 14.65 1.46
N ALA A 350 -13.87 13.51 0.81
CA ALA A 350 -14.13 12.23 1.48
C ALA A 350 -12.91 11.75 2.29
N LEU A 351 -11.70 11.89 1.75
CA LEU A 351 -10.45 11.52 2.42
C LEU A 351 -10.23 12.30 3.70
N PHE A 352 -10.34 13.63 3.66
CA PHE A 352 -10.05 14.46 4.82
C PHE A 352 -11.20 14.45 5.85
N SER A 353 -12.46 14.44 5.43
CA SER A 353 -13.59 14.31 6.37
C SER A 353 -13.48 13.03 7.20
N TRP A 354 -13.17 11.89 6.57
CA TRP A 354 -12.96 10.62 7.25
C TRP A 354 -11.75 10.65 8.18
N ASN A 355 -10.57 10.97 7.66
CA ASN A 355 -9.33 10.81 8.41
C ASN A 355 -9.16 11.86 9.52
N VAL A 356 -9.66 13.09 9.32
CA VAL A 356 -9.67 14.10 10.40
C VAL A 356 -10.67 13.71 11.48
N THR A 357 -11.83 13.15 11.11
CA THR A 357 -12.76 12.61 12.11
C THR A 357 -12.10 11.50 12.91
N LEU A 358 -11.50 10.50 12.25
CA LEU A 358 -10.76 9.45 12.95
C LEU A 358 -9.67 10.00 13.87
N PHE A 359 -8.91 11.00 13.40
CA PHE A 359 -7.93 11.66 14.24
C PHE A 359 -8.60 12.22 15.49
N ARG A 360 -9.72 12.92 15.39
CA ARG A 360 -10.44 13.41 16.58
C ARG A 360 -10.88 12.31 17.56
N TYR A 361 -11.14 11.09 17.07
CA TYR A 361 -11.42 9.90 17.89
C TYR A 361 -10.15 9.19 18.42
N GLY A 362 -8.95 9.70 18.16
CA GLY A 362 -7.70 9.06 18.59
C GLY A 362 -7.18 8.02 17.63
N ILE A 363 -7.65 7.97 16.38
CA ILE A 363 -7.30 6.93 15.42
C ILE A 363 -6.54 7.53 14.25
N ALA A 364 -5.45 6.87 13.85
CA ALA A 364 -4.79 7.10 12.57
C ALA A 364 -4.63 5.76 11.83
N LEU A 365 -5.04 5.71 10.57
CA LEU A 365 -4.97 4.50 9.75
C LEU A 365 -3.71 4.49 8.88
N GLU A 366 -3.04 3.35 8.80
CA GLU A 366 -2.05 3.07 7.75
C GLU A 366 -2.72 2.58 6.45
N ALA A 367 -3.83 3.21 6.06
CA ALA A 367 -4.56 2.90 4.83
C ALA A 367 -3.89 3.55 3.61
N HIS A 368 -2.87 2.89 3.07
CA HIS A 368 -2.19 3.32 1.85
C HIS A 368 -3.08 3.21 0.60
N GLN A 369 -2.64 3.73 -0.55
CA GLN A 369 -3.43 3.81 -1.79
C GLN A 369 -4.05 2.50 -2.30
N GLN A 370 -3.51 1.35 -1.91
CA GLN A 370 -4.09 0.03 -2.21
C GLN A 370 -5.24 -0.39 -1.26
N ASN A 371 -5.32 0.20 -0.07
CA ASN A 371 -6.30 -0.11 0.98
C ASN A 371 -7.46 0.88 1.00
N VAL A 372 -7.39 1.91 0.15
CA VAL A 372 -8.43 2.89 -0.10
C VAL A 372 -8.83 2.77 -1.56
N ALA A 373 -10.14 2.68 -1.82
CA ALA A 373 -10.69 2.73 -3.16
C ALA A 373 -11.83 3.74 -3.22
N LEU A 374 -12.07 4.30 -4.40
CA LEU A 374 -13.27 5.07 -4.70
C LEU A 374 -14.38 4.12 -5.15
N VAL A 375 -15.57 4.32 -4.60
CA VAL A 375 -16.82 3.70 -5.04
C VAL A 375 -17.52 4.72 -5.91
N LEU A 376 -17.48 4.49 -7.22
CA LEU A 376 -18.01 5.39 -8.24
C LEU A 376 -19.21 4.74 -8.90
N ASP A 377 -20.38 5.27 -8.58
CA ASP A 377 -21.65 4.89 -9.17
C ASP A 377 -22.24 6.10 -9.89
N ASP A 378 -23.09 5.87 -10.89
CA ASP A 378 -23.64 6.93 -11.73
C ASP A 378 -24.64 7.83 -10.96
N ASP A 379 -25.22 7.31 -9.87
CA ASP A 379 -26.33 7.92 -9.14
C ASP A 379 -25.96 8.46 -7.74
N THR A 380 -24.72 8.28 -7.27
CA THR A 380 -24.33 8.68 -5.90
C THR A 380 -22.99 9.41 -5.85
N PRO A 381 -22.80 10.36 -4.92
CA PRO A 381 -21.51 10.99 -4.71
C PRO A 381 -20.40 9.96 -4.43
N PRO A 382 -19.15 10.23 -4.85
CA PRO A 382 -18.02 9.35 -4.58
C PRO A 382 -17.88 9.02 -3.09
N ARG A 383 -17.72 7.74 -2.77
CA ARG A 383 -17.47 7.25 -1.41
C ARG A 383 -16.12 6.54 -1.34
N LEU A 384 -15.49 6.54 -0.15
CA LEU A 384 -14.32 5.71 0.10
C LEU A 384 -14.74 4.30 0.49
N LEU A 385 -14.04 3.30 -0.02
CA LEU A 385 -14.07 1.94 0.48
C LEU A 385 -12.74 1.68 1.20
N ILE A 386 -12.80 1.36 2.49
CA ILE A 386 -11.64 1.08 3.34
C ILE A 386 -11.56 -0.43 3.66
N LYS A 387 -10.35 -0.98 3.61
CA LYS A 387 -10.03 -2.38 3.90
C LYS A 387 -8.63 -2.51 4.50
N ASP A 388 -8.28 -3.71 5.01
CA ASP A 388 -6.98 -4.03 5.62
C ASP A 388 -6.66 -3.11 6.81
N ASN A 389 -7.35 -3.37 7.94
CA ASN A 389 -7.29 -2.51 9.15
C ASN A 389 -6.20 -2.91 10.18
N ASP A 390 -5.29 -3.81 9.81
CA ASP A 390 -4.26 -4.40 10.69
C ASP A 390 -3.07 -3.47 11.01
N GLY A 391 -3.05 -2.24 10.48
CA GLY A 391 -1.99 -1.25 10.68
C GLY A 391 -2.37 0.01 11.46
N ALA A 392 -3.56 0.07 12.08
CA ALA A 392 -4.01 1.27 12.77
C ALA A 392 -3.14 1.63 13.99
N LEU A 393 -3.12 2.93 14.32
CA LEU A 393 -2.58 3.46 15.57
C LEU A 393 -3.70 4.14 16.35
N ILE A 394 -3.87 3.78 17.63
CA ILE A 394 -5.01 4.20 18.45
C ILE A 394 -4.55 4.78 19.79
N ASN A 395 -4.95 6.03 20.05
CA ASN A 395 -4.93 6.63 21.38
C ASN A 395 -6.18 6.21 22.15
N ALA A 396 -6.02 5.20 23.01
CA ALA A 396 -7.11 4.57 23.73
C ALA A 396 -7.81 5.51 24.74
N SER A 397 -7.11 6.49 25.32
CA SER A 397 -7.76 7.51 26.18
C SER A 397 -8.65 8.42 25.36
N ARG A 398 -8.14 8.97 24.25
CA ARG A 398 -8.93 9.86 23.38
C ARG A 398 -10.12 9.14 22.73
N LEU A 399 -9.94 7.86 22.38
CA LEU A 399 -11.05 7.04 21.90
C LEU A 399 -12.16 6.94 22.94
N ARG A 400 -11.83 6.68 24.20
CA ARG A 400 -12.80 6.49 25.29
C ARG A 400 -13.64 7.72 25.59
N GLU A 401 -13.10 8.92 25.39
CA GLU A 401 -13.84 10.18 25.51
C GLU A 401 -15.00 10.26 24.52
N ARG A 402 -14.87 9.62 23.36
CA ARG A 402 -15.84 9.69 22.27
C ARG A 402 -16.54 8.39 21.94
N LEU A 403 -16.04 7.26 22.41
CA LEU A 403 -16.59 5.91 22.25
C LEU A 403 -16.37 5.15 23.56
N PRO A 404 -17.41 5.00 24.40
CA PRO A 404 -17.30 4.21 25.62
C PRO A 404 -16.80 2.79 25.32
N PRO A 405 -15.94 2.22 26.18
CA PRO A 405 -15.51 0.82 26.08
C PRO A 405 -16.70 -0.12 25.92
N SER A 406 -16.56 -1.10 25.02
CA SER A 406 -17.54 -2.18 24.84
C SER A 406 -16.79 -3.44 24.41
N PRO A 407 -17.22 -4.64 24.88
CA PRO A 407 -16.57 -5.91 24.53
C PRO A 407 -16.30 -6.04 23.03
N GLY A 408 -15.08 -6.43 22.66
CA GLY A 408 -14.68 -6.61 21.27
C GLY A 408 -14.44 -5.32 20.48
N THR A 409 -14.50 -4.15 21.12
CA THR A 409 -14.17 -2.84 20.52
C THR A 409 -13.30 -1.98 21.42
N ASP A 410 -12.68 -2.58 22.44
CA ASP A 410 -11.74 -1.89 23.31
C ASP A 410 -10.31 -2.10 22.78
N PRO A 411 -9.54 -1.03 22.47
CA PRO A 411 -8.16 -1.16 22.03
C PRO A 411 -7.24 -1.87 23.04
N ARG A 412 -7.65 -2.00 24.30
CA ARG A 412 -6.91 -2.80 25.30
C ARG A 412 -6.91 -4.30 24.98
N ASP A 413 -7.85 -4.77 24.17
CA ASP A 413 -7.95 -6.16 23.75
C ASP A 413 -7.07 -6.47 22.52
N LEU A 414 -6.35 -5.47 21.97
CA LEU A 414 -5.41 -5.67 20.87
C LEU A 414 -4.24 -6.56 21.32
N ILE A 415 -3.89 -7.54 20.50
CA ILE A 415 -2.74 -8.43 20.72
C ILE A 415 -1.45 -7.65 20.46
N ASP A 416 -1.37 -6.91 19.34
CA ASP A 416 -0.23 -6.05 19.03
C ASP A 416 -0.34 -4.70 19.74
N GLN A 417 0.30 -4.62 20.91
CA GLN A 417 0.36 -3.40 21.71
C GLN A 417 0.99 -2.21 20.97
N ARG A 418 1.74 -2.42 19.87
CA ARG A 418 2.31 -1.34 19.03
C ARG A 418 1.25 -0.61 18.20
N MET A 419 0.01 -1.11 18.17
CA MET A 419 -1.15 -0.43 17.59
C MET A 419 -1.77 0.58 18.56
N THR A 420 -1.29 0.66 19.80
CA THR A 420 -1.74 1.66 20.78
C THR A 420 -0.66 2.71 21.04
N THR A 421 -1.09 3.94 21.38
CA THR A 421 -0.19 5.05 21.72
C THR A 421 -0.85 6.00 22.70
N THR A 422 -0.07 6.80 23.41
CA THR A 422 -0.53 8.02 24.09
C THR A 422 0.10 9.28 23.49
N ASP A 423 0.97 9.11 22.49
CA ASP A 423 1.66 10.19 21.77
C ASP A 423 0.81 10.65 20.59
N ASP A 424 0.25 11.86 20.69
CA ASP A 424 -0.52 12.49 19.61
C ASP A 424 0.36 12.90 18.43
N GLU A 425 1.66 13.12 18.64
CA GLU A 425 2.61 13.34 17.55
C GLU A 425 2.78 12.06 16.71
N ALA A 426 2.71 10.87 17.32
CA ALA A 426 2.73 9.61 16.58
C ALA A 426 1.52 9.48 15.65
N LEU A 427 0.33 9.85 16.13
CA LEU A 427 -0.87 9.87 15.30
C LEU A 427 -0.73 10.90 14.16
N ALA A 428 -0.21 12.09 14.45
CA ALA A 428 0.01 13.12 13.44
C ALA A 428 1.02 12.67 12.38
N ARG A 429 2.10 11.98 12.77
CA ARG A 429 3.08 11.40 11.84
C ARG A 429 2.44 10.37 10.92
N VAL A 430 1.58 9.48 11.43
CA VAL A 430 0.83 8.53 10.58
C VAL A 430 -0.10 9.28 9.63
N PHE A 431 -0.87 10.26 10.13
CA PHE A 431 -1.76 11.07 9.30
C PHE A 431 -0.99 11.78 8.17
N VAL A 432 0.12 12.44 8.47
CA VAL A 432 0.93 13.13 7.45
C VAL A 432 1.52 12.14 6.46
N THR A 433 2.19 11.09 6.94
CA THR A 433 2.92 10.17 6.05
C THR A 433 2.01 9.30 5.20
N ILE A 434 0.78 9.02 5.62
CA ILE A 434 -0.15 8.15 4.89
C ILE A 434 -1.22 9.00 4.20
N THR A 435 -2.08 9.67 4.97
CA THR A 435 -3.21 10.43 4.43
C THR A 435 -2.74 11.58 3.55
N LEU A 436 -1.81 12.39 4.05
CA LEU A 436 -1.40 13.61 3.35
C LEU A 436 -0.38 13.33 2.23
N HIS A 437 0.69 12.59 2.52
CA HIS A 437 1.73 12.30 1.53
C HIS A 437 1.26 11.27 0.49
N LEU A 438 0.85 10.07 0.94
CA LEU A 438 0.55 8.98 0.01
C LEU A 438 -0.82 9.13 -0.63
N CYS A 439 -1.85 9.52 0.12
CA CYS A 439 -3.21 9.50 -0.40
C CYS A 439 -3.66 10.83 -1.03
N ALA A 440 -3.12 11.98 -0.62
CA ALA A 440 -3.50 13.29 -1.20
C ALA A 440 -2.45 13.86 -2.16
N ALA A 441 -1.23 14.10 -1.68
CA ALA A 441 -0.21 14.82 -2.44
C ALA A 441 0.41 14.00 -3.57
N ALA A 442 0.67 12.69 -3.37
CA ALA A 442 1.20 11.85 -4.43
C ALA A 442 0.25 11.74 -5.65
N PRO A 443 -1.08 11.57 -5.49
CA PRO A 443 -2.00 11.70 -6.61
C PRO A 443 -2.01 13.09 -7.27
N ALA A 444 -2.00 14.19 -6.51
CA ALA A 444 -1.94 15.54 -7.08
C ALA A 444 -0.66 15.77 -7.89
N LEU A 445 0.48 15.30 -7.40
CA LEU A 445 1.75 15.33 -8.12
C LEU A 445 1.65 14.53 -9.41
N GLY A 446 1.14 13.30 -9.33
CA GLY A 446 1.02 12.44 -10.50
C GLY A 446 0.03 12.97 -11.55
N LEU A 447 -1.01 13.72 -11.16
CA LEU A 447 -1.88 14.46 -12.08
C LEU A 447 -1.12 15.58 -12.80
N ALA A 448 -0.31 16.35 -12.06
CA ALA A 448 0.49 17.43 -12.62
C ALA A 448 1.56 16.92 -13.60
N GLU A 449 2.25 15.82 -13.26
CA GLU A 449 3.24 15.17 -14.13
C GLU A 449 2.64 14.69 -15.46
N ARG A 450 1.35 14.38 -15.49
CA ARG A 450 0.60 13.92 -16.68
C ARG A 450 -0.09 15.05 -17.42
N GLY A 451 -0.03 16.29 -16.93
CA GLY A 451 -0.72 17.43 -17.50
C GLY A 451 -2.24 17.41 -17.32
N LEU A 452 -2.76 16.61 -16.39
CA LEU A 452 -4.20 16.43 -16.16
C LEU A 452 -4.79 17.47 -15.21
N LEU A 453 -4.00 17.91 -14.23
CA LEU A 453 -4.36 18.99 -13.31
C LEU A 453 -3.08 19.72 -12.89
N PRO A 454 -2.96 21.04 -13.08
CA PRO A 454 -1.78 21.78 -12.64
C PRO A 454 -1.52 21.59 -11.14
N TRP A 455 -0.25 21.47 -10.75
CA TRP A 455 0.12 21.29 -9.34
C TRP A 455 -0.48 22.37 -8.43
N ARG A 456 -0.50 23.63 -8.88
CA ARG A 456 -1.09 24.74 -8.13
C ARG A 456 -2.55 24.47 -7.76
N ASP A 457 -3.33 23.96 -8.71
CA ASP A 457 -4.75 23.70 -8.52
C ASP A 457 -4.95 22.47 -7.63
N GLY A 458 -4.21 21.39 -7.87
CA GLY A 458 -4.25 20.19 -7.03
C GLY A 458 -3.85 20.47 -5.58
N ARG A 459 -2.78 21.25 -5.38
CA ARG A 459 -2.34 21.73 -4.06
C ARG A 459 -3.41 22.63 -3.41
N GLY A 460 -4.05 23.50 -4.18
CA GLY A 460 -5.15 24.34 -3.71
C GLY A 460 -6.30 23.51 -3.15
N LEU A 461 -6.75 22.50 -3.91
CA LEU A 461 -7.79 21.56 -3.46
C LEU A 461 -7.38 20.80 -2.18
N ILE A 462 -6.12 20.38 -2.07
CA ILE A 462 -5.62 19.73 -0.84
C ILE A 462 -5.73 20.67 0.36
N ARG A 463 -5.28 21.93 0.23
CA ARG A 463 -5.35 22.92 1.32
C ARG A 463 -6.80 23.20 1.70
N GLU A 464 -7.66 23.46 0.73
CA GLU A 464 -9.08 23.77 0.93
C GLU A 464 -9.79 22.66 1.69
N HIS A 465 -9.74 21.42 1.19
CA HIS A 465 -10.46 20.30 1.81
C HIS A 465 -9.87 19.89 3.17
N LEU A 466 -8.55 20.01 3.35
CA LEU A 466 -7.93 19.75 4.65
C LEU A 466 -8.31 20.83 5.67
N ASP A 467 -8.25 22.12 5.29
CA ASP A 467 -8.63 23.23 6.16
C ASP A 467 -10.09 23.13 6.61
N ALA A 468 -10.99 22.86 5.65
CA ALA A 468 -12.41 22.64 5.92
C ALA A 468 -12.65 21.46 6.89
N ALA A 469 -11.96 20.34 6.69
CA ALA A 469 -12.10 19.16 7.55
C ALA A 469 -11.52 19.39 8.97
N LEU A 470 -10.40 20.10 9.08
CA LEU A 470 -9.81 20.49 10.36
C LEU A 470 -10.79 21.34 11.16
N GLY A 471 -11.35 22.38 10.53
CA GLY A 471 -12.15 23.38 11.22
C GLY A 471 -11.34 24.17 12.27
N PRO A 472 -11.99 25.05 13.04
CA PRO A 472 -11.31 25.91 14.01
C PRO A 472 -10.73 25.12 15.22
N ASP A 473 -11.33 23.97 15.55
CA ASP A 473 -11.03 23.24 16.79
C ASP A 473 -9.86 22.26 16.67
N GLN A 474 -9.39 21.94 15.47
CA GLN A 474 -8.27 20.99 15.26
C GLN A 474 -6.92 21.70 15.16
N THR A 475 -6.64 22.60 16.11
CA THR A 475 -5.42 23.42 16.14
C THR A 475 -4.15 22.58 16.16
N PHE A 476 -4.13 21.47 16.91
CA PHE A 476 -2.97 20.58 16.97
C PHE A 476 -2.62 19.99 15.60
N LEU A 477 -3.57 19.31 14.94
CA LEU A 477 -3.31 18.69 13.64
C LEU A 477 -3.02 19.73 12.56
N ARG A 478 -3.66 20.92 12.63
CA ARG A 478 -3.36 22.07 11.76
C ARG A 478 -1.89 22.48 11.87
N SER A 479 -1.39 22.64 13.10
CA SER A 479 0.02 22.99 13.38
C SER A 479 1.04 21.93 12.94
N ARG A 480 0.59 20.70 12.64
CA ARG A 480 1.42 19.60 12.13
C ARG A 480 1.22 19.33 10.63
N THR A 481 0.34 20.09 9.98
CA THR A 481 0.00 19.93 8.56
C THR A 481 0.12 21.25 7.81
N LEU A 482 -0.91 22.10 7.83
CA LEU A 482 -0.97 23.34 7.05
C LEU A 482 0.08 24.36 7.49
N ASP A 483 0.34 24.45 8.80
CA ASP A 483 1.17 25.51 9.37
C ASP A 483 2.58 25.03 9.76
N ALA A 484 2.88 23.75 9.56
CA ALA A 484 4.17 23.17 9.93
C ALA A 484 5.28 23.71 9.03
N GLU A 485 6.46 24.02 9.58
CA GLU A 485 7.62 24.43 8.77
C GLU A 485 8.06 23.31 7.81
N THR A 486 8.07 22.08 8.31
CA THR A 486 8.45 20.87 7.58
C THR A 486 7.47 19.74 7.88
N LEU A 487 7.37 18.76 6.98
CA LEU A 487 6.50 17.59 7.15
C LEU A 487 7.34 16.33 7.41
N PRO A 488 6.96 15.46 8.36
CA PRO A 488 7.68 14.22 8.62
C PRO A 488 7.71 13.28 7.41
N GLY A 489 8.88 12.75 7.09
CA GLY A 489 9.05 11.70 6.08
C GLY A 489 9.04 10.30 6.68
N LYS A 490 8.73 9.29 5.85
CA LYS A 490 8.87 7.87 6.21
C LYS A 490 10.10 7.29 5.51
N ALA A 491 11.00 6.67 6.27
CA ALA A 491 12.15 5.97 5.73
C ALA A 491 11.74 4.55 5.38
N MET A 492 11.74 4.20 4.10
CA MET A 492 11.24 2.91 3.62
C MET A 492 12.32 2.06 2.99
N VAL A 493 13.27 2.65 2.25
CA VAL A 493 14.33 1.88 1.58
C VAL A 493 15.39 1.42 2.58
N THR A 494 15.84 2.34 3.42
CA THR A 494 16.81 2.07 4.49
C THR A 494 16.23 1.10 5.51
N ALA A 495 15.00 1.35 5.96
CA ALA A 495 14.34 0.54 6.96
C ALA A 495 13.96 -0.87 6.43
N GLY A 496 13.45 -0.96 5.21
CA GLY A 496 12.90 -2.20 4.65
C GLY A 496 13.93 -3.28 4.34
N THR A 497 15.13 -2.89 3.90
CA THR A 497 16.17 -3.84 3.44
C THR A 497 17.58 -3.47 3.87
N LEU A 498 18.02 -2.23 3.64
CA LEU A 498 19.45 -1.89 3.63
C LEU A 498 20.07 -1.78 5.02
N VAL A 499 19.49 -0.97 5.91
CA VAL A 499 20.04 -0.69 7.24
C VAL A 499 19.67 -1.82 8.18
N ASP A 500 20.62 -2.28 9.00
CA ASP A 500 20.35 -3.29 10.03
C ASP A 500 19.28 -2.85 11.04
N LYS A 501 18.44 -3.78 11.50
CA LYS A 501 17.33 -3.46 12.43
C LYS A 501 17.83 -2.90 13.76
N ALA A 502 18.97 -3.35 14.27
CA ALA A 502 19.51 -2.83 15.52
C ALA A 502 20.00 -1.38 15.37
N ARG A 503 20.32 -0.95 14.14
CA ARG A 503 20.76 0.42 13.83
C ARG A 503 19.60 1.39 13.61
N THR A 504 18.44 0.91 13.16
CA THR A 504 17.27 1.79 12.96
C THR A 504 16.61 2.19 14.28
N GLY A 505 16.80 1.41 15.36
CA GLY A 505 16.17 1.64 16.67
C GLY A 505 14.64 1.51 16.66
N ALA A 506 14.05 1.11 15.52
CA ALA A 506 12.60 1.12 15.33
C ALA A 506 11.95 -0.17 15.88
N ALA A 507 10.97 -0.01 16.77
CA ALA A 507 10.14 -1.12 17.27
C ALA A 507 9.25 -1.72 16.16
N ASP A 508 8.81 -0.88 15.23
CA ASP A 508 8.16 -1.26 13.99
C ASP A 508 8.84 -0.57 12.81
N ILE A 509 9.31 -1.36 11.86
CA ILE A 509 10.03 -0.87 10.69
C ILE A 509 9.12 -0.04 9.78
N ASN A 510 7.81 -0.31 9.81
CA ASN A 510 6.80 0.47 9.09
C ASN A 510 6.51 1.81 9.78
N LYS A 511 7.01 2.06 10.99
CA LYS A 511 6.87 3.34 11.71
C LYS A 511 8.22 4.02 11.94
N HIS A 512 9.19 3.74 11.07
CA HIS A 512 10.47 4.44 11.06
C HIS A 512 10.37 5.73 10.23
N TYR A 513 10.47 6.87 10.93
CA TYR A 513 10.40 8.19 10.32
C TYR A 513 11.80 8.69 10.00
N GLY A 514 11.98 9.17 8.78
CA GLY A 514 13.22 9.79 8.32
C GLY A 514 13.28 11.28 8.68
N PRO A 515 14.35 11.98 8.27
CA PRO A 515 14.40 13.43 8.40
C PRO A 515 13.20 14.09 7.69
N PRO A 516 12.68 15.21 8.21
CA PRO A 516 11.52 15.86 7.61
C PRO A 516 11.87 16.44 6.23
N GLY A 517 10.83 16.59 5.41
CA GLY A 517 10.87 17.18 4.07
C GLY A 517 10.14 18.53 4.01
N PRO A 518 10.13 19.18 2.84
CA PRO A 518 9.48 20.47 2.67
C PRO A 518 7.97 20.36 2.93
N ASN A 519 7.39 21.36 3.60
CA ASN A 519 5.94 21.48 3.63
C ASN A 519 5.44 22.13 2.33
N TYR A 520 5.03 21.29 1.39
CA TYR A 520 4.47 21.69 0.10
C TYR A 520 3.10 22.38 0.19
N LEU A 521 2.53 22.53 1.39
CA LEU A 521 1.29 23.27 1.62
C LEU A 521 1.53 24.70 2.08
N LEU A 522 2.71 25.07 2.60
CA LEU A 522 2.98 26.43 3.12
C LEU A 522 2.77 27.51 2.06
N ASP A 523 1.91 28.49 2.33
CA ASP A 523 1.71 29.61 1.42
C ASP A 523 3.02 30.38 1.22
N GLU A 524 3.42 30.55 -0.04
CA GLU A 524 4.67 31.22 -0.42
C GLU A 524 4.65 32.72 -0.06
N THR A 525 3.48 33.28 0.26
CA THR A 525 3.28 34.67 0.69
C THR A 525 3.56 34.91 2.17
N CYS A 526 3.88 33.88 2.95
CA CYS A 526 4.20 33.98 4.39
C CYS A 526 5.71 33.80 4.70
N ARG A 527 6.60 33.85 3.69
CA ARG A 527 8.05 33.83 3.88
C ARG A 527 8.67 35.23 3.83
#